data_AF-A0A5J4Q849-F1
#
_entry.id   AF-A0A5J4Q849-F1
#
_cell.length_a   1.000
_cell.length_b   1.000
_cell.length_c   1.000
_cell.angle_alpha   90.00
_cell.angle_beta   90.00
_cell.angle_gamma   90.00
#
_symmetry.space_group_name_H-M   'P 1'
#
loop_
_entity.id
_entity.type
_entity.pdbx_description
1 polymer ?
#
loop_
_entity_poly.entity_id
_entity_poly.type
_entity_poly.pdbx_seq_one_letter_code
_entity_poly.pdbx_strand_id
1 'polypeptide(L)'
;MVLNYIWIAFFVIAFAVALIKLLFFGNTEIFTEIISSTFSSSKNAFEISLGLTGILALWLGIMKIGENSGLINTLARRLSPVLCKLFPEIPKGHPAMGSIFMNISANMLGLDNAATPMGLKAMKELQDLNLQKDTASNSMIMFLVLNTSGLMLIPISIMVYRAQMGAAQPTDIFIPTLLSTCISTIAGVTAVSISQKINLINKSTFLFLLGLSVVFATIIFLFSHVSKDNMNIYSTLITNVILFAVIICFIVSGARKKINVYDAFITGAKEGFTTAVRIIPYLVA
;
A
#
# COMPACT_ATOMS: atom_id res chain seq x y z
N MET A 1 11.16 21.20 -7.45
CA MET A 1 12.45 21.83 -7.10
C MET A 1 13.40 20.84 -6.43
N VAL A 2 13.10 20.26 -5.26
CA VAL A 2 14.02 19.32 -4.56
C VAL A 2 14.36 18.06 -5.37
N LEU A 3 13.37 17.39 -5.97
CA LEU A 3 13.60 16.17 -6.76
C LEU A 3 14.55 16.39 -7.94
N ASN A 4 14.48 17.57 -8.57
CA ASN A 4 15.40 17.96 -9.64
C ASN A 4 16.85 18.03 -9.15
N TYR A 5 17.08 18.63 -7.97
CA TYR A 5 18.43 18.68 -7.39
C TYR A 5 18.95 17.31 -7.00
N ILE A 6 18.11 16.44 -6.43
CA ILE A 6 18.48 15.06 -6.09
C ILE A 6 18.86 14.28 -7.35
N TRP A 7 18.04 14.38 -8.40
CA TRP A 7 18.28 13.70 -9.68
C TRP A 7 19.59 14.15 -10.33
N ILE A 8 19.82 15.47 -10.42
CA ILE A 8 21.08 16.03 -10.93
C ILE A 8 22.26 15.57 -10.06
N ALA A 9 22.11 15.58 -8.73
CA ALA A 9 23.17 15.18 -7.81
C ALA A 9 23.57 13.72 -8.01
N PHE A 10 22.64 12.79 -8.23
CA PHE A 10 22.99 11.39 -8.51
C PHE A 10 23.92 11.24 -9.72
N PHE A 11 23.60 11.91 -10.83
CA PHE A 11 24.44 11.85 -12.03
C PHE A 11 25.79 12.56 -11.87
N VAL A 12 25.79 13.76 -11.29
CA VAL A 12 27.03 14.54 -11.11
C VAL A 12 27.98 13.84 -10.13
N ILE A 13 27.45 13.30 -9.02
CA ILE A 13 28.25 12.55 -8.03
C ILE A 13 28.78 11.26 -8.68
N ALA A 14 27.94 10.50 -9.39
CA ALA A 14 28.39 9.29 -10.09
C ALA A 14 29.51 9.60 -11.10
N PHE A 15 29.37 10.68 -11.87
CA PHE A 15 30.38 11.12 -12.83
C PHE A 15 31.69 11.54 -12.16
N ALA A 16 31.64 12.31 -11.07
CA ALA A 16 32.82 12.70 -10.32
C ALA A 16 33.55 11.49 -9.72
N VAL A 17 32.81 10.53 -9.15
CA VAL A 17 33.38 9.28 -8.63
C VAL A 17 33.99 8.43 -9.74
N ALA A 18 33.35 8.37 -10.92
CA ALA A 18 33.87 7.67 -12.08
C ALA A 18 35.20 8.27 -12.58
N LEU A 19 35.30 9.61 -12.63
CA LEU A 19 36.54 10.29 -12.98
C LEU A 19 37.66 10.00 -11.98
N ILE A 20 37.36 9.99 -10.68
CA ILE A 20 38.36 9.65 -9.66
C ILE A 20 38.86 8.21 -9.87
N LYS A 21 37.95 7.26 -10.09
CA LYS A 21 38.29 5.85 -10.36
C LYS A 21 39.11 5.67 -11.65
N LEU A 22 38.80 6.45 -12.69
CA LEU A 22 39.55 6.42 -13.95
C LEU A 22 40.96 7.00 -13.78
N LEU A 23 41.07 8.21 -13.23
CA LEU A 23 42.33 8.98 -13.20
C LEU A 23 43.30 8.52 -12.10
N PHE A 24 42.80 8.13 -10.92
CA PHE A 24 43.65 7.77 -9.77
C PHE A 24 43.79 6.26 -9.55
N PHE A 25 42.81 5.47 -9.99
CA PHE A 25 42.81 4.01 -9.81
C PHE A 25 42.95 3.24 -11.14
N GLY A 26 43.01 3.93 -12.28
CA GLY A 26 43.23 3.32 -13.59
C GLY A 26 42.08 2.43 -14.08
N ASN A 27 40.87 2.54 -13.51
CA ASN A 27 39.73 1.72 -13.93
C ASN A 27 39.14 2.26 -15.24
N THR A 28 39.57 1.70 -16.37
CA THR A 28 39.10 2.07 -17.72
C THR A 28 37.69 1.57 -18.04
N GLU A 29 37.17 0.62 -17.26
CA GLU A 29 35.85 0.01 -17.50
C GLU A 29 34.70 0.75 -16.80
N ILE A 30 35.02 1.65 -15.86
CA ILE A 30 34.01 2.31 -14.99
C ILE A 30 32.89 3.01 -15.76
N PHE A 31 33.21 3.66 -16.89
CA PHE A 31 32.19 4.32 -17.71
C PHE A 31 31.33 3.32 -18.48
N THR A 32 31.90 2.21 -18.95
CA THR A 32 31.15 1.11 -19.55
C THR A 32 30.20 0.48 -18.54
N GLU A 33 30.66 0.27 -17.30
CA GLU A 33 29.85 -0.29 -16.22
C GLU A 33 28.67 0.64 -15.86
N ILE A 34 28.89 1.95 -15.77
CA ILE A 34 27.84 2.94 -15.49
C ILE A 34 26.79 2.97 -16.59
N ILE A 35 27.20 3.00 -17.86
CA ILE A 35 26.27 3.00 -18.99
C ILE A 35 25.48 1.69 -19.05
N SER A 36 26.16 0.55 -18.89
CA SER A 36 25.53 -0.77 -18.83
C SER A 36 24.52 -0.87 -17.67
N SER A 37 24.88 -0.38 -16.49
CA SER A 37 24.00 -0.34 -15.31
C SER A 37 22.79 0.55 -15.54
N THR A 38 22.95 1.67 -16.26
CA THR A 38 21.83 2.57 -16.61
C THR A 38 20.82 1.87 -17.52
N PHE A 39 21.29 1.16 -18.56
CA PHE A 39 20.42 0.40 -19.45
C PHE A 39 19.77 -0.80 -18.75
N SER A 40 20.54 -1.55 -17.94
CA SER A 40 20.03 -2.68 -17.15
C SER A 40 18.95 -2.22 -16.17
N SER A 41 19.17 -1.13 -15.45
CA SER A 41 18.19 -0.55 -14.53
C SER A 41 16.92 -0.09 -15.26
N SER A 42 17.06 0.52 -16.44
CA SER A 42 15.91 0.92 -17.28
C SER A 42 15.07 -0.30 -17.72
N LYS A 43 15.73 -1.40 -18.10
CA LYS A 43 15.06 -2.66 -18.45
C LYS A 43 14.33 -3.25 -17.25
N ASN A 44 15.01 -3.33 -16.09
CA ASN A 44 14.42 -3.83 -14.85
C ASN A 44 13.19 -3.01 -14.44
N ALA A 45 13.25 -1.69 -14.53
CA ALA A 45 12.12 -0.80 -14.25
C ALA A 45 10.91 -1.11 -15.16
N PHE A 46 11.16 -1.35 -16.45
CA PHE A 46 10.11 -1.75 -17.39
C PHE A 46 9.53 -3.13 -17.08
N GLU A 47 10.36 -4.13 -16.78
CA GLU A 47 9.91 -5.48 -16.39
C GLU A 47 9.04 -5.46 -15.11
N ILE A 48 9.44 -4.66 -14.11
CA ILE A 48 8.65 -4.43 -12.90
C ILE A 48 7.29 -3.83 -13.27
N SER A 49 7.26 -2.82 -14.15
CA SER A 49 6.01 -2.19 -14.57
C SER A 49 5.05 -3.15 -15.28
N LEU A 50 5.58 -4.11 -16.04
CA LEU A 50 4.79 -5.13 -16.72
C LEU A 50 4.14 -6.09 -15.71
N GLY A 51 4.88 -6.51 -14.68
CA GLY A 51 4.32 -7.26 -13.56
C GLY A 51 3.23 -6.50 -12.80
N LEU A 52 3.48 -5.21 -12.51
CA LEU A 52 2.50 -4.33 -11.87
C LEU A 52 1.25 -4.15 -12.73
N THR A 53 1.38 -4.12 -14.05
CA THR A 53 0.23 -3.99 -14.97
C THR A 53 -0.82 -5.07 -14.76
N GLY A 54 -0.40 -6.34 -14.68
CA GLY A 54 -1.33 -7.45 -14.45
C GLY A 54 -2.02 -7.36 -13.07
N ILE A 55 -1.26 -7.03 -12.04
CA ILE A 55 -1.75 -6.93 -10.66
C ILE A 55 -2.73 -5.75 -10.52
N LEU A 56 -2.37 -4.57 -11.03
CA LEU A 56 -3.22 -3.38 -11.02
C LEU A 56 -4.52 -3.63 -11.80
N ALA A 57 -4.44 -4.29 -12.96
CA ALA A 57 -5.62 -4.63 -13.75
C ALA A 57 -6.57 -5.57 -12.99
N LEU A 58 -6.04 -6.62 -12.34
CA LEU A 58 -6.84 -7.54 -11.54
C LEU A 58 -7.55 -6.81 -10.38
N TRP A 59 -6.79 -6.11 -9.55
CA TRP A 59 -7.35 -5.50 -8.34
C TRP A 59 -8.29 -4.35 -8.63
N LEU A 60 -8.00 -3.51 -9.63
CA LEU A 60 -8.90 -2.44 -10.01
C LEU A 60 -10.15 -2.97 -10.74
N GLY A 61 -10.04 -4.07 -11.48
CA GLY A 61 -11.20 -4.79 -12.00
C GLY A 61 -12.13 -5.30 -10.88
N ILE A 62 -11.56 -5.97 -9.87
CA ILE A 62 -12.31 -6.44 -8.69
C ILE A 62 -12.93 -5.27 -7.92
N MET A 63 -12.17 -4.19 -7.70
CA MET A 63 -12.67 -2.97 -7.05
C MET A 63 -13.85 -2.35 -7.80
N LYS A 64 -13.80 -2.31 -9.13
CA LYS A 64 -14.88 -1.76 -9.96
C LYS A 64 -16.18 -2.54 -9.81
N ILE A 65 -16.11 -3.86 -9.61
CA ILE A 65 -17.28 -4.68 -9.28
C ILE A 65 -17.87 -4.25 -7.93
N GLY A 66 -17.03 -4.11 -6.90
CA GLY A 66 -17.46 -3.71 -5.55
C GLY A 66 -18.04 -2.28 -5.49
N GLU A 67 -17.52 -1.37 -6.31
CA GLU A 67 -18.01 0.00 -6.49
C GLU A 67 -19.39 -0.01 -7.13
N ASN A 68 -19.51 -0.68 -8.30
CA ASN A 68 -20.77 -0.76 -9.02
C ASN A 68 -21.84 -1.45 -8.18
N SER A 69 -21.47 -2.45 -7.36
CA SER A 69 -22.40 -3.13 -6.45
C SER A 69 -22.82 -2.30 -5.24
N GLY A 70 -22.21 -1.14 -5.02
CA GLY A 70 -22.40 -0.30 -3.83
C GLY A 70 -21.90 -0.94 -2.53
N LEU A 71 -21.12 -2.03 -2.61
CA LEU A 71 -20.58 -2.71 -1.45
C LEU A 71 -19.54 -1.84 -0.77
N ILE A 72 -18.64 -1.25 -1.56
CA ILE A 72 -17.61 -0.32 -1.08
C ILE A 72 -18.26 0.89 -0.37
N ASN A 73 -19.29 1.50 -0.96
CA ASN A 73 -20.03 2.60 -0.32
C ASN A 73 -20.75 2.17 0.97
N THR A 74 -21.12 0.90 1.09
CA THR A 74 -21.79 0.38 2.29
C THR A 74 -20.77 0.13 3.40
N LEU A 75 -19.61 -0.43 3.08
CA LEU A 75 -18.49 -0.60 4.01
C LEU A 75 -17.97 0.76 4.49
N ALA A 76 -17.75 1.70 3.57
CA ALA A 76 -17.33 3.06 3.88
C ALA A 76 -18.33 3.79 4.80
N ARG A 77 -19.64 3.60 4.60
CA ARG A 77 -20.67 4.16 5.50
C ARG A 77 -20.64 3.55 6.90
N ARG A 78 -20.42 2.24 7.03
CA ARG A 78 -20.34 1.57 8.34
C ARG A 78 -19.11 2.02 9.15
N LEU A 79 -18.01 2.35 8.47
CA LEU A 79 -16.74 2.76 9.09
C LEU A 79 -16.49 4.27 9.03
N SER A 80 -17.47 5.01 8.49
CA SER A 80 -17.58 6.47 8.48
C SER A 80 -17.23 7.15 9.82
N PRO A 81 -17.65 6.66 11.02
CA PRO A 81 -17.39 7.42 12.25
C PRO A 81 -15.90 7.59 12.60
N VAL A 82 -15.02 6.69 12.14
CA VAL A 82 -13.56 6.78 12.37
C VAL A 82 -12.90 7.48 11.18
N LEU A 83 -13.18 7.04 9.97
CA LEU A 83 -12.52 7.57 8.77
C LEU A 83 -12.92 9.03 8.47
N CYS A 84 -14.18 9.42 8.65
CA CYS A 84 -14.58 10.82 8.47
C CYS A 84 -13.97 11.77 9.51
N LYS A 85 -13.45 11.24 10.63
CA LYS A 85 -12.70 12.04 11.62
C LYS A 85 -11.25 12.22 11.22
N LEU A 86 -10.62 11.16 10.70
CA LEU A 86 -9.26 11.22 10.16
C LEU A 86 -9.17 12.05 8.88
N PHE A 87 -10.24 12.07 8.09
CA PHE A 87 -10.32 12.77 6.81
C PHE A 87 -11.50 13.76 6.77
N PRO A 88 -11.44 14.86 7.55
CA PRO A 88 -12.55 15.79 7.70
C PRO A 88 -12.86 16.58 6.42
N GLU A 89 -11.90 16.73 5.52
CA GLU A 89 -12.02 17.51 4.28
C GLU A 89 -12.68 16.73 3.13
N ILE A 90 -12.83 15.40 3.26
CA ILE A 90 -13.44 14.59 2.21
C ILE A 90 -14.96 14.70 2.31
N PRO A 91 -15.67 15.10 1.23
CA PRO A 91 -17.12 15.18 1.23
C PRO A 91 -17.79 13.85 1.59
N LYS A 92 -18.87 13.90 2.38
CA LYS A 92 -19.61 12.69 2.78
C LYS A 92 -20.13 11.95 1.54
N GLY A 93 -19.80 10.66 1.45
CA GLY A 93 -20.20 9.81 0.33
C GLY A 93 -19.30 9.87 -0.90
N HIS A 94 -18.20 10.66 -0.86
CA HIS A 94 -17.22 10.68 -1.94
C HIS A 94 -16.49 9.31 -2.05
N PRO A 95 -16.23 8.81 -3.27
CA PRO A 95 -15.60 7.49 -3.50
C PRO A 95 -14.22 7.34 -2.85
N ALA A 96 -13.46 8.44 -2.71
CA ALA A 96 -12.17 8.48 -2.01
C ALA A 96 -12.18 7.75 -0.66
N MET A 97 -13.27 7.88 0.11
CA MET A 97 -13.37 7.24 1.42
C MET A 97 -13.38 5.70 1.32
N GLY A 98 -14.02 5.16 0.28
CA GLY A 98 -14.02 3.74 -0.02
C GLY A 98 -12.66 3.23 -0.44
N SER A 99 -11.98 3.94 -1.35
CA SER A 99 -10.62 3.58 -1.80
C SER A 99 -9.60 3.62 -0.66
N ILE A 100 -9.64 4.66 0.20
CA ILE A 100 -8.81 4.77 1.40
C ILE A 100 -9.06 3.60 2.34
N PHE A 101 -10.34 3.29 2.62
CA PHE A 101 -10.70 2.17 3.49
C PHE A 101 -10.17 0.84 2.96
N MET A 102 -10.35 0.57 1.67
CA MET A 102 -9.91 -0.66 1.04
C MET A 102 -8.38 -0.77 1.06
N ASN A 103 -7.66 0.31 0.77
CA ASN A 103 -6.21 0.34 0.88
C ASN A 103 -5.71 0.05 2.31
N ILE A 104 -6.23 0.75 3.33
CA ILE A 104 -5.84 0.53 4.73
C ILE A 104 -6.15 -0.91 5.14
N SER A 105 -7.32 -1.44 4.76
CA SER A 105 -7.71 -2.81 5.08
C SER A 105 -6.80 -3.84 4.42
N ALA A 106 -6.45 -3.64 3.14
CA ALA A 106 -5.52 -4.51 2.42
C ALA A 106 -4.14 -4.48 3.06
N ASN A 107 -3.63 -3.29 3.41
CA ASN A 107 -2.35 -3.13 4.08
C ASN A 107 -2.32 -3.83 5.45
N MET A 108 -3.37 -3.63 6.26
CA MET A 108 -3.53 -4.30 7.57
C MET A 108 -3.55 -5.83 7.46
N LEU A 109 -4.13 -6.38 6.38
CA LEU A 109 -4.18 -7.82 6.14
C LEU A 109 -2.91 -8.39 5.48
N GLY A 110 -1.90 -7.55 5.19
CA GLY A 110 -0.69 -7.98 4.50
C GLY A 110 -0.89 -8.29 3.01
N LEU A 111 -1.93 -7.70 2.41
CA LEU A 111 -2.29 -7.88 1.01
C LEU A 111 -1.65 -6.78 0.15
N ASP A 112 -0.32 -6.68 0.18
CA ASP A 112 0.44 -5.58 -0.41
C ASP A 112 0.16 -5.42 -1.91
N ASN A 113 0.01 -6.55 -2.62
CA ASN A 113 -0.34 -6.60 -4.03
C ASN A 113 -1.71 -5.96 -4.34
N ALA A 114 -2.65 -5.98 -3.41
CA ALA A 114 -3.95 -5.33 -3.51
C ALA A 114 -3.92 -3.88 -2.99
N ALA A 115 -3.12 -3.63 -1.96
CA ALA A 115 -3.06 -2.33 -1.28
C ALA A 115 -2.54 -1.22 -2.20
N THR A 116 -1.46 -1.46 -2.95
CA THR A 116 -0.87 -0.45 -3.85
C THR A 116 -1.84 0.06 -4.93
N PRO A 117 -2.53 -0.79 -5.72
CA PRO A 117 -3.55 -0.31 -6.67
C PRO A 117 -4.63 0.55 -6.03
N MET A 118 -5.14 0.11 -4.89
CA MET A 118 -6.17 0.82 -4.14
C MET A 118 -5.65 2.16 -3.61
N GLY A 119 -4.37 2.20 -3.22
CA GLY A 119 -3.71 3.41 -2.75
C GLY A 119 -3.47 4.44 -3.85
N LEU A 120 -3.03 4.01 -5.03
CA LEU A 120 -2.90 4.89 -6.19
C LEU A 120 -4.25 5.47 -6.62
N LYS A 121 -5.31 4.64 -6.61
CA LYS A 121 -6.68 5.11 -6.87
C LYS A 121 -7.14 6.13 -5.82
N ALA A 122 -6.97 5.82 -4.53
CA ALA A 122 -7.30 6.75 -3.44
C ALA A 122 -6.55 8.07 -3.59
N MET A 123 -5.26 8.04 -3.92
CA MET A 123 -4.45 9.24 -4.07
C MET A 123 -4.87 10.08 -5.27
N LYS A 124 -5.29 9.43 -6.37
CA LYS A 124 -5.89 10.12 -7.52
C LYS A 124 -7.21 10.80 -7.15
N GLU A 125 -8.10 10.10 -6.44
CA GLU A 125 -9.38 10.67 -6.00
C GLU A 125 -9.21 11.82 -4.99
N LEU A 126 -8.19 11.74 -4.12
CA LEU A 126 -7.79 12.84 -3.24
C LEU A 126 -7.20 14.01 -4.02
N GLN A 127 -6.40 13.73 -5.05
CA GLN A 127 -5.82 14.75 -5.92
C GLN A 127 -6.89 15.43 -6.77
N ASP A 128 -7.97 14.75 -7.16
CA ASP A 128 -9.10 15.35 -7.86
C ASP A 128 -9.79 16.41 -6.99
N LEU A 129 -9.95 16.14 -5.69
CA LEU A 129 -10.48 17.08 -4.69
C LEU A 129 -9.51 18.22 -4.33
N ASN A 130 -8.23 18.06 -4.61
CA ASN A 130 -7.21 19.02 -4.23
C ASN A 130 -7.29 20.30 -5.09
N LEU A 131 -7.46 21.46 -4.46
CA LEU A 131 -7.49 22.76 -5.15
C LEU A 131 -6.11 23.21 -5.63
N GLN A 132 -5.03 22.81 -4.94
CA GLN A 132 -3.66 23.15 -5.27
C GLN A 132 -2.92 21.91 -5.76
N LYS A 133 -2.92 21.66 -7.07
CA LYS A 133 -2.42 20.38 -7.64
C LYS A 133 -0.93 20.12 -7.34
N ASP A 134 -0.13 21.16 -7.13
CA ASP A 134 1.30 21.03 -6.86
C ASP A 134 1.65 20.86 -5.36
N THR A 135 0.66 20.93 -4.47
CA THR A 135 0.84 20.83 -3.02
C THR A 135 -0.03 19.73 -2.46
N ALA A 136 0.51 18.85 -1.62
CA ALA A 136 -0.28 17.79 -0.98
C ALA A 136 -1.35 18.39 -0.04
N SER A 137 -2.60 17.94 -0.16
CA SER A 137 -3.67 18.31 0.77
C SER A 137 -3.51 17.60 2.13
N ASN A 138 -4.21 18.07 3.16
CA ASN A 138 -4.17 17.44 4.48
C ASN A 138 -4.61 15.98 4.44
N SER A 139 -5.63 15.68 3.63
CA SER A 139 -6.10 14.31 3.40
C SER A 139 -5.04 13.44 2.72
N MET A 140 -4.28 13.98 1.76
CA MET A 140 -3.17 13.26 1.13
C MET A 140 -2.03 12.99 2.12
N ILE A 141 -1.69 13.96 2.97
CA ILE A 141 -0.66 13.80 4.01
C ILE A 141 -1.06 12.74 5.02
N MET A 142 -2.29 12.78 5.56
CA MET A 142 -2.80 11.78 6.50
C MET A 142 -2.80 10.38 5.87
N PHE A 143 -3.27 10.28 4.62
CA PHE A 143 -3.30 9.00 3.89
C PHE A 143 -1.90 8.42 3.68
N LEU A 144 -0.93 9.27 3.33
CA LEU A 144 0.46 8.87 3.18
C LEU A 144 1.04 8.38 4.52
N VAL A 145 0.81 9.10 5.62
CA VAL A 145 1.30 8.69 6.96
C VAL A 145 0.71 7.35 7.39
N LEU A 146 -0.57 7.11 7.14
CA LEU A 146 -1.19 5.81 7.42
C LEU A 146 -0.50 4.67 6.64
N ASN A 147 -0.23 4.87 5.35
CA ASN A 147 0.46 3.86 4.53
C ASN A 147 1.94 3.68 4.92
N THR A 148 2.66 4.76 5.20
CA THR A 148 4.08 4.73 5.57
C THR A 148 4.30 4.11 6.95
N SER A 149 3.35 4.27 7.88
CA SER A 149 3.44 3.62 9.19
C SER A 149 3.25 2.10 9.15
N GLY A 150 2.66 1.58 8.07
CA GLY A 150 2.70 0.15 7.71
C GLY A 150 2.03 -0.78 8.72
N LEU A 151 0.95 -0.35 9.37
CA LEU A 151 0.23 -1.17 10.34
C LEU A 151 -0.24 -2.47 9.70
N MET A 152 0.39 -3.58 10.07
CA MET A 152 0.11 -4.91 9.52
C MET A 152 -0.21 -5.87 10.65
N LEU A 153 -1.35 -6.55 10.57
CA LEU A 153 -1.81 -7.51 11.58
C LEU A 153 -0.94 -8.77 11.58
N ILE A 154 -0.57 -9.26 10.37
CA ILE A 154 0.24 -10.48 10.19
C ILE A 154 1.23 -10.27 9.03
N PRO A 155 2.55 -10.19 9.29
CA PRO A 155 3.58 -9.87 8.32
C PRO A 155 4.06 -11.08 7.52
N ILE A 156 3.14 -11.73 6.79
CA ILE A 156 3.37 -13.03 6.14
C ILE A 156 4.42 -12.92 5.04
N SER A 157 4.32 -11.91 4.18
CA SER A 157 5.24 -11.73 3.04
C SER A 157 6.70 -11.73 3.50
N ILE A 158 7.00 -11.00 4.58
CA ILE A 158 8.36 -10.92 5.11
C ILE A 158 8.78 -12.18 5.88
N MET A 159 7.86 -12.88 6.55
CA MET A 159 8.14 -14.21 7.14
C MET A 159 8.49 -15.24 6.06
N VAL A 160 7.80 -15.22 4.91
CA VAL A 160 8.10 -16.09 3.77
C VAL A 160 9.46 -15.75 3.17
N TYR A 161 9.77 -14.47 2.96
CA TYR A 161 11.10 -14.06 2.48
C TYR A 161 12.22 -14.50 3.44
N ARG A 162 12.02 -14.34 4.76
CA ARG A 162 12.96 -14.84 5.76
C ARG A 162 13.17 -16.35 5.66
N ALA A 163 12.09 -17.13 5.48
CA ALA A 163 12.19 -18.57 5.30
C ALA A 163 12.96 -18.95 4.02
N GLN A 164 12.67 -18.27 2.90
CA GLN A 164 13.36 -18.48 1.62
C GLN A 164 14.85 -18.12 1.68
N MET A 165 15.22 -17.12 2.48
CA MET A 165 16.60 -16.70 2.71
C MET A 165 17.30 -17.49 3.82
N GLY A 166 16.67 -18.55 4.36
CA GLY A 166 17.30 -19.46 5.32
C GLY A 166 17.33 -18.97 6.78
N ALA A 167 16.44 -18.06 7.18
CA ALA A 167 16.36 -17.60 8.56
C ALA A 167 16.02 -18.75 9.53
N ALA A 168 16.77 -18.86 10.64
CA ALA A 168 16.59 -19.92 11.64
C ALA A 168 15.20 -19.92 12.29
N GLN A 169 14.62 -18.73 12.50
CA GLN A 169 13.23 -18.56 12.92
C GLN A 169 12.60 -17.43 12.09
N PRO A 170 11.87 -17.74 11.00
CA PRO A 170 11.28 -16.70 10.15
C PRO A 170 10.20 -15.87 10.86
N THR A 171 9.64 -16.39 11.95
CA THR A 171 8.48 -15.85 12.67
C THR A 171 8.82 -14.96 13.87
N ASP A 172 10.09 -14.92 14.27
CA ASP A 172 10.58 -14.14 15.43
C ASP A 172 10.31 -12.63 15.32
N ILE A 173 10.19 -12.11 14.10
CA ILE A 173 9.85 -10.71 13.81
C ILE A 173 8.38 -10.37 14.06
N PHE A 174 7.51 -11.36 14.25
CA PHE A 174 6.06 -11.12 14.25
C PHE A 174 5.61 -10.10 15.31
N ILE A 175 5.91 -10.38 16.58
CA ILE A 175 5.52 -9.51 17.70
C ILE A 175 6.26 -8.15 17.65
N PRO A 176 7.58 -8.09 17.42
CA PRO A 176 8.28 -6.81 17.24
C PRO A 176 7.71 -5.93 16.13
N THR A 177 7.41 -6.50 14.96
CA THR A 177 6.84 -5.75 13.83
C THR A 177 5.44 -5.25 14.14
N LEU A 178 4.60 -6.08 14.76
CA LEU A 178 3.25 -5.68 15.18
C LEU A 178 3.30 -4.47 16.13
N LEU A 179 4.12 -4.55 17.19
CA LEU A 179 4.27 -3.47 18.16
C LEU A 179 4.88 -2.21 17.53
N SER A 180 5.94 -2.37 16.74
CA SER A 180 6.64 -1.26 16.10
C SER A 180 5.73 -0.49 15.14
N THR A 181 4.99 -1.20 14.29
CA THR A 181 4.05 -0.57 13.35
C THR A 181 2.86 0.07 14.06
N CYS A 182 2.32 -0.55 15.12
CA CYS A 182 1.30 0.07 15.97
C CYS A 182 1.76 1.42 16.54
N ILE A 183 2.95 1.44 17.16
CA ILE A 183 3.52 2.64 17.76
C ILE A 183 3.78 3.69 16.68
N SER A 184 4.35 3.28 15.54
CA SER A 184 4.58 4.16 14.38
C SER A 184 3.29 4.80 13.88
N THR A 185 2.21 4.02 13.73
CA THR A 185 0.91 4.53 13.28
C THR A 185 0.31 5.49 14.30
N ILE A 186 0.33 5.15 15.59
CA ILE A 186 -0.18 6.03 16.65
C ILE A 186 0.62 7.35 16.65
N ALA A 187 1.95 7.28 16.62
CA ALA A 187 2.81 8.46 16.62
C ALA A 187 2.57 9.33 15.38
N GLY A 188 2.55 8.73 14.18
CA GLY A 188 2.34 9.44 12.91
C GLY A 188 0.96 10.10 12.84
N VAL A 189 -0.10 9.35 13.13
CA VAL A 189 -1.48 9.87 13.13
C VAL A 189 -1.64 10.98 14.16
N THR A 190 -1.05 10.83 15.35
CA THR A 190 -1.08 11.86 16.40
C THR A 190 -0.35 13.13 15.95
N ALA A 191 0.87 13.00 15.42
CA ALA A 191 1.66 14.14 14.96
C ALA A 191 0.94 14.92 13.84
N VAL A 192 0.40 14.23 12.84
CA VAL A 192 -0.39 14.86 11.77
C VAL A 192 -1.66 15.48 12.33
N SER A 193 -2.36 14.82 13.24
CA SER A 193 -3.60 15.34 13.82
C SER A 193 -3.36 16.60 14.66
N ILE A 194 -2.23 16.69 15.37
CA ILE A 194 -1.84 17.92 16.07
C ILE A 194 -1.57 19.05 15.05
N SER A 195 -0.79 18.77 14.00
CA SER A 195 -0.45 19.75 12.96
C SER A 195 -1.69 20.25 12.21
N GLN A 196 -2.61 19.35 11.86
CA GLN A 196 -3.84 19.63 11.12
C GLN A 196 -5.02 20.01 12.04
N LYS A 197 -4.81 20.06 13.36
CA LYS A 197 -5.83 20.37 14.38
C LYS A 197 -7.07 19.45 14.33
N ILE A 198 -6.85 18.17 14.02
CA ILE A 198 -7.89 17.14 14.01
C ILE A 198 -8.13 16.64 15.44
N ASN A 199 -9.37 16.73 15.92
CA ASN A 199 -9.74 16.21 17.22
C ASN A 199 -10.00 14.68 17.16
N LEU A 200 -8.98 13.91 17.54
CA LEU A 200 -9.05 12.46 17.64
C LEU A 200 -9.73 11.97 18.94
N ILE A 201 -9.81 12.79 19.99
CA ILE A 201 -10.33 12.38 21.31
C ILE A 201 -11.86 12.37 21.26
N ASN A 202 -12.42 11.24 20.86
CA ASN A 202 -13.86 11.02 20.83
C ASN A 202 -14.20 9.55 21.07
N LYS A 203 -15.47 9.28 21.38
CA LYS A 203 -15.97 7.92 21.66
C LYS A 203 -15.69 6.94 20.52
N SER A 204 -15.82 7.36 19.26
CA SER A 204 -15.61 6.50 18.09
C SER A 204 -14.14 6.10 17.92
N THR A 205 -13.21 7.04 18.05
CA THR A 205 -11.77 6.76 17.99
C THR A 205 -11.35 5.86 19.15
N PHE A 206 -11.87 6.13 20.37
CA PHE A 206 -11.59 5.30 21.53
C PHE A 206 -12.10 3.86 21.35
N LEU A 207 -13.35 3.69 20.86
CA LEU A 207 -13.91 2.38 20.59
C LEU A 207 -13.12 1.63 19.51
N PHE A 208 -12.64 2.35 18.49
CA PHE A 208 -11.83 1.78 17.43
C PHE A 208 -10.46 1.31 17.94
N LEU A 209 -9.75 2.15 18.71
CA LEU A 209 -8.47 1.78 19.32
C LEU A 209 -8.62 0.61 20.30
N LEU A 210 -9.70 0.59 21.08
CA LEU A 210 -10.01 -0.53 21.97
C LEU A 210 -10.28 -1.81 21.16
N GLY A 211 -11.11 -1.75 20.12
CA GLY A 211 -11.39 -2.89 19.25
C GLY A 211 -10.13 -3.42 18.56
N LEU A 212 -9.28 -2.52 18.06
CA LEU A 212 -8.00 -2.87 17.45
C LEU A 212 -7.06 -3.54 18.47
N SER A 213 -7.01 -3.03 19.70
CA SER A 213 -6.22 -3.61 20.79
C SER A 213 -6.71 -5.02 21.16
N VAL A 214 -8.04 -5.25 21.19
CA VAL A 214 -8.62 -6.58 21.42
C VAL A 214 -8.27 -7.53 20.28
N VAL A 215 -8.34 -7.08 19.02
CA VAL A 215 -7.93 -7.88 17.86
C VAL A 215 -6.46 -8.26 17.97
N PHE A 216 -5.59 -7.31 18.31
CA PHE A 216 -4.16 -7.61 18.52
C PHE A 216 -3.93 -8.59 19.67
N ALA A 217 -4.55 -8.37 20.83
CA ALA A 217 -4.43 -9.29 21.95
C ALA A 217 -4.88 -10.71 21.59
N THR A 218 -5.98 -10.81 20.83
CA THR A 218 -6.50 -12.10 20.34
C THR A 218 -5.53 -12.76 19.36
N ILE A 219 -5.00 -12.01 18.40
CA ILE A 219 -4.02 -12.53 17.43
C ILE A 219 -2.76 -12.99 18.18
N ILE A 220 -2.20 -12.17 19.07
CA ILE A 220 -1.02 -12.53 19.86
C ILE A 220 -1.28 -13.79 20.68
N PHE A 221 -2.43 -13.89 21.33
CA PHE A 221 -2.84 -15.06 22.11
C PHE A 221 -2.99 -16.33 21.26
N LEU A 222 -3.63 -16.24 20.10
CA LEU A 222 -3.79 -17.37 19.20
C LEU A 222 -2.42 -17.84 18.68
N PHE A 223 -1.57 -16.92 18.25
CA PHE A 223 -0.26 -17.23 17.70
C PHE A 223 0.74 -17.74 18.74
N SER A 224 0.60 -17.35 20.01
CA SER A 224 1.45 -17.89 21.08
C SER A 224 1.18 -19.37 21.38
N HIS A 225 0.03 -19.91 20.95
CA HIS A 225 -0.36 -21.30 21.16
C HIS A 225 -0.17 -22.19 19.92
N VAL A 226 0.27 -21.64 18.76
CA VAL A 226 0.52 -22.42 17.54
C VAL A 226 1.98 -22.91 17.52
N SER A 227 2.18 -24.20 17.23
CA SER A 227 3.51 -24.80 17.03
C SER A 227 4.28 -24.09 15.91
N LYS A 228 5.55 -23.76 16.14
CA LYS A 228 6.41 -22.99 15.22
C LYS A 228 6.49 -23.57 13.80
N ASP A 229 6.43 -24.89 13.66
CA ASP A 229 6.60 -25.58 12.36
C ASP A 229 5.38 -25.40 11.42
N ASN A 230 4.18 -25.27 11.98
CA ASN A 230 2.94 -25.12 11.18
C ASN A 230 2.55 -23.65 10.93
N MET A 231 3.26 -22.71 11.55
CA MET A 231 2.88 -21.30 11.56
C MET A 231 2.95 -20.68 10.16
N ASN A 232 3.91 -21.10 9.32
CA ASN A 232 4.00 -20.65 7.93
C ASN A 232 2.81 -21.18 7.11
N ILE A 233 2.52 -22.48 7.19
CA ILE A 233 1.43 -23.14 6.45
C ILE A 233 0.09 -22.50 6.79
N TYR A 234 -0.24 -22.36 8.08
CA TYR A 234 -1.51 -21.79 8.49
C TYR A 234 -1.63 -20.31 8.14
N SER A 235 -0.57 -19.52 8.31
CA SER A 235 -0.62 -18.10 7.98
C SER A 235 -0.86 -17.89 6.48
N THR A 236 -0.08 -18.56 5.62
CA THR A 236 -0.26 -18.46 4.16
C THR A 236 -1.64 -18.95 3.73
N LEU A 237 -2.13 -20.06 4.29
CA LEU A 237 -3.46 -20.57 3.99
C LEU A 237 -4.56 -19.56 4.38
N ILE A 238 -4.54 -19.07 5.62
CA ILE A 238 -5.54 -18.13 6.13
C ILE A 238 -5.59 -16.87 5.25
N THR A 239 -4.43 -16.29 4.91
CA THR A 239 -4.40 -15.09 4.08
C THR A 239 -4.88 -15.33 2.66
N ASN A 240 -4.49 -16.43 2.03
CA ASN A 240 -4.98 -16.77 0.69
C ASN A 240 -6.50 -17.04 0.69
N VAL A 241 -7.01 -17.71 1.73
CA VAL A 241 -8.45 -17.94 1.90
C VAL A 241 -9.19 -16.62 2.10
N ILE A 242 -8.70 -15.73 2.96
CA ILE A 242 -9.29 -14.41 3.17
C ILE A 242 -9.28 -13.60 1.87
N LEU A 243 -8.15 -13.59 1.16
CA LEU A 243 -8.00 -12.87 -0.10
C LEU A 243 -9.00 -13.34 -1.15
N PHE A 244 -9.10 -14.65 -1.34
CA PHE A 244 -10.01 -15.22 -2.31
C PHE A 244 -11.47 -15.04 -1.87
N ALA A 245 -11.77 -15.14 -0.58
CA ALA A 245 -13.10 -14.86 -0.04
C ALA A 245 -13.53 -13.41 -0.28
N VAL A 246 -12.61 -12.44 -0.20
CA VAL A 246 -12.88 -11.03 -0.54
C VAL A 246 -13.23 -10.89 -2.03
N ILE A 247 -12.47 -11.53 -2.92
CA ILE A 247 -12.77 -11.55 -4.37
C ILE A 247 -14.17 -12.12 -4.63
N ILE A 248 -14.47 -13.29 -4.05
CA ILE A 248 -15.78 -13.93 -4.18
C ILE A 248 -16.89 -13.05 -3.60
N CYS A 249 -16.66 -12.39 -2.46
CA CYS A 249 -17.62 -11.46 -1.86
C CYS A 249 -17.99 -10.33 -2.82
N PHE A 250 -17.01 -9.74 -3.52
CA PHE A 250 -17.26 -8.67 -4.49
C PHE A 250 -18.03 -9.19 -5.71
N ILE A 251 -17.63 -10.34 -6.25
CA ILE A 251 -18.32 -10.98 -7.39
C ILE A 251 -19.77 -11.33 -7.04
N VAL A 252 -20.00 -11.98 -5.90
CA VAL A 252 -21.34 -12.36 -5.42
C VAL A 252 -22.18 -11.11 -5.14
N SER A 253 -21.61 -10.06 -4.57
CA SER A 253 -22.28 -8.78 -4.37
C SER A 253 -22.72 -8.15 -5.70
N GLY A 254 -21.82 -8.13 -6.70
CA GLY A 254 -22.13 -7.67 -8.06
C GLY A 254 -23.26 -8.47 -8.71
N ALA A 255 -23.18 -9.80 -8.64
CA ALA A 255 -24.19 -10.70 -9.18
C ALA A 255 -25.56 -10.51 -8.50
N ARG A 256 -25.60 -10.38 -7.16
CA ARG A 256 -26.84 -10.11 -6.41
C ARG A 256 -27.48 -8.78 -6.77
N LYS A 257 -26.66 -7.79 -7.13
CA LYS A 257 -27.12 -6.48 -7.62
C LYS A 257 -27.42 -6.45 -9.12
N LYS A 258 -27.38 -7.62 -9.80
CA LYS A 258 -27.62 -7.78 -11.25
C LYS A 258 -26.70 -6.92 -12.12
N ILE A 259 -25.46 -6.73 -11.68
CA ILE A 259 -24.45 -6.00 -12.45
C ILE A 259 -23.72 -6.99 -13.34
N ASN A 260 -23.38 -6.57 -14.57
CA ASN A 260 -22.48 -7.35 -15.41
C ASN A 260 -21.07 -7.31 -14.80
N VAL A 261 -20.74 -8.34 -14.02
CA VAL A 261 -19.47 -8.47 -13.30
C VAL A 261 -18.28 -8.46 -14.27
N TYR A 262 -18.43 -9.06 -15.45
CA TYR A 262 -17.37 -9.10 -16.46
C TYR A 262 -17.09 -7.70 -17.02
N ASP A 263 -18.11 -6.96 -17.43
CA ASP A 263 -17.93 -5.60 -17.98
C ASP A 263 -17.37 -4.64 -16.92
N ALA A 264 -17.85 -4.75 -15.69
CA ALA A 264 -17.31 -3.99 -14.56
C ALA A 264 -15.82 -4.31 -14.33
N PHE A 265 -15.46 -5.59 -14.34
CA PHE A 265 -14.08 -6.04 -14.23
C PHE A 265 -13.20 -5.47 -15.35
N ILE A 266 -13.61 -5.60 -16.60
CA ILE A 266 -12.86 -5.10 -17.76
C ILE A 266 -12.68 -3.58 -17.69
N THR A 267 -13.71 -2.87 -17.24
CA THR A 267 -13.63 -1.40 -17.06
C THR A 267 -12.56 -1.04 -16.02
N GLY A 268 -12.57 -1.68 -14.86
CA GLY A 268 -11.55 -1.46 -13.82
C GLY A 268 -10.15 -1.91 -14.26
N ALA A 269 -10.06 -3.02 -15.00
CA ALA A 269 -8.79 -3.53 -15.51
C ALA A 269 -8.11 -2.54 -16.46
N LYS A 270 -8.87 -1.86 -17.32
CA LYS A 270 -8.37 -0.78 -18.20
C LYS A 270 -7.82 0.41 -17.42
N GLU A 271 -8.47 0.79 -16.31
CA GLU A 271 -7.96 1.83 -15.41
C GLU A 271 -6.62 1.43 -14.79
N GLY A 272 -6.49 0.16 -14.38
CA GLY A 272 -5.25 -0.39 -13.83
C GLY A 272 -4.12 -0.44 -14.84
N PHE A 273 -4.40 -0.88 -16.06
CA PHE A 273 -3.45 -0.85 -17.17
C PHE A 273 -2.92 0.57 -17.42
N THR A 274 -3.84 1.55 -17.53
CA THR A 274 -3.48 2.96 -17.77
C THR A 274 -2.61 3.52 -16.64
N THR A 275 -2.91 3.14 -15.39
CA THR A 275 -2.13 3.55 -14.22
C THR A 275 -0.73 2.95 -14.26
N ALA A 276 -0.61 1.67 -14.61
CA ALA A 276 0.67 0.98 -14.73
C ALA A 276 1.58 1.63 -15.79
N VAL A 277 1.03 2.00 -16.95
CA VAL A 277 1.80 2.69 -18.00
C VAL A 277 2.25 4.08 -17.54
N ARG A 278 1.40 4.80 -16.79
CA ARG A 278 1.72 6.14 -16.28
C ARG A 278 2.87 6.17 -15.28
N ILE A 279 3.09 5.10 -14.52
CA ILE A 279 4.15 5.05 -13.51
C ILE A 279 5.53 4.71 -14.07
N ILE A 280 5.61 4.16 -15.30
CA ILE A 280 6.87 3.73 -15.93
C ILE A 280 7.96 4.82 -15.89
N PRO A 281 7.70 6.08 -16.31
CA PRO A 281 8.75 7.09 -16.32
C PRO A 281 9.33 7.37 -14.93
N TYR A 282 8.52 7.24 -13.87
CA TYR A 282 8.94 7.45 -12.50
C TYR A 282 9.71 6.27 -11.91
N LEU A 283 9.56 5.06 -12.47
CA LEU A 283 10.38 3.91 -12.12
C LEU A 283 11.74 3.94 -12.81
N VAL A 284 11.82 4.60 -13.97
CA VAL A 284 13.05 4.74 -14.76
C VAL A 284 13.90 5.93 -14.29
N ALA A 285 13.26 7.02 -13.86
CA ALA A 285 13.92 8.27 -13.43
C ALA A 285 14.67 8.14 -12.10
#